data_AF-A0AAW0UVA9-F1
#
_entry.id   AF-A0AAW0UVA9-F1
#
_cell.length_a   1.000
_cell.length_b   1.000
_cell.length_c   1.000
_cell.angle_alpha   90.00
_cell.angle_beta   90.00
_cell.angle_gamma   90.00
#
_symmetry.space_group_name_H-M   'P 1'
#
loop_
_entity.id
_entity.type
_entity.pdbx_description
1 polymer ?
#
loop_
_entity_poly.entity_id
_entity_poly.type
_entity_poly.pdbx_seq_one_letter_code
_entity_poly.pdbx_strand_id
1 'polypeptide(L)'
;MEVMKENGLAQEEEEDEKPQQPPSTPPPEQNSTHTHEPTHLPTIDFVLVYKPSTAISTTTTTTTDTTTVATLDRDEEKHEIWRKNFESELKTEGLILEEDSVDELPLRFVKIHAPFEVCRRYAEILKLRMPMREKFDMRQGNHRVILHFPGLPALEFTPPAVFQEMTDCVSRVFNFVRLDPSVFPPRNRNFTAVYARDKDYLFDVTPAFFRPSVRARIIDFILRRKRFGGREEEEKEEEDAKAGGRGGEEGRAIHGTEAETFNFGIEKLLAEGAYLAAYPLHDGDLHTNTTTSTANHIKDYFGVKIGLYFAWLGFYTYMLIPASIVGIFCFIYALGTISEHAPSNDICHPHNNLTTMCPLCDKFCDFWDLRETCFHAKFTYLVDNPSTIFFTAFMSLWAALFLEMWKRYSAEISHRWDLTGFDIQEEHPRPQYLARLAHIKKKTVNIVTKTVEPRPPFWRMRFPGVILSLSTVFLLVTMALAAVLGVILYRMSVLAALSIHGESVLTSYALIFTSTTAACINLVCIMIFNQLYARLAERLTELELQRTQTEFDDSLTLKIYLLQFINYYSSIFYIAFFKGKVNRKTWGLQKNHGVQAGGVFSWWLPT
;
A
#
# COMPACT_ATOMS: atom_id res chain seq x y z
N MET A 1 34.56 -26.25 71.13
CA MET A 1 34.27 -27.68 70.93
C MET A 1 34.74 -27.98 69.52
N GLU A 2 36.03 -28.30 69.37
CA GLU A 2 36.57 -29.68 69.29
C GLU A 2 36.18 -30.37 67.98
N VAL A 3 37.02 -31.05 67.20
CA VAL A 3 38.47 -31.33 67.17
C VAL A 3 38.70 -32.06 65.82
N MET A 4 39.84 -31.77 65.16
CA MET A 4 40.70 -32.59 64.27
C MET A 4 40.12 -33.72 63.37
N LYS A 5 40.58 -33.79 62.11
CA LYS A 5 41.71 -34.66 61.70
C LYS A 5 42.21 -34.45 60.26
N GLU A 6 43.54 -34.57 60.15
CA GLU A 6 44.45 -34.50 59.00
C GLU A 6 44.41 -35.70 58.03
N ASN A 7 44.99 -35.48 56.84
CA ASN A 7 45.95 -36.31 56.06
C ASN A 7 45.67 -36.12 54.55
N GLY A 8 46.57 -35.81 53.62
CA GLY A 8 48.03 -35.85 53.55
C GLY A 8 48.46 -36.51 52.21
N LEU A 9 49.54 -36.01 51.57
CA LEU A 9 50.28 -36.45 50.36
C LEU A 9 49.76 -35.94 48.98
N ALA A 10 50.46 -35.12 48.16
CA ALA A 10 51.87 -34.94 47.73
C ALA A 10 52.21 -35.65 46.39
N GLN A 11 52.58 -34.86 45.35
CA GLN A 11 53.81 -34.96 44.52
C GLN A 11 53.67 -34.30 43.12
N GLU A 12 54.35 -33.17 42.92
CA GLU A 12 55.15 -32.81 41.72
C GLU A 12 56.43 -33.70 41.74
N GLU A 13 57.15 -34.09 40.68
CA GLU A 13 57.74 -33.34 39.55
C GLU A 13 58.48 -34.33 38.58
N GLU A 14 58.93 -33.83 37.40
CA GLU A 14 59.99 -34.34 36.48
C GLU A 14 59.76 -35.65 35.68
N GLU A 15 60.27 -35.91 34.47
CA GLU A 15 60.82 -35.23 33.27
C GLU A 15 61.22 -36.41 32.34
N ASP A 16 61.17 -36.30 31.00
CA ASP A 16 62.24 -36.82 30.11
C ASP A 16 61.99 -36.67 28.59
N GLU A 17 63.11 -36.57 27.90
CA GLU A 17 63.41 -35.93 26.61
C GLU A 17 63.42 -36.88 25.38
N LYS A 18 63.10 -36.31 24.18
CA LYS A 18 63.40 -36.58 22.72
C LYS A 18 64.17 -37.85 22.21
N PRO A 19 64.29 -38.18 20.87
CA PRO A 19 64.29 -37.33 19.62
C PRO A 19 63.54 -37.93 18.37
N GLN A 20 63.20 -37.25 17.25
CA GLN A 20 64.03 -36.89 16.06
C GLN A 20 63.18 -36.27 14.90
N GLN A 21 63.70 -35.18 14.29
CA GLN A 21 63.68 -34.58 12.91
C GLN A 21 62.45 -34.43 11.93
N PRO A 22 62.51 -33.44 10.97
CA PRO A 22 61.37 -32.76 10.33
C PRO A 22 61.24 -32.97 8.79
N PRO A 23 60.15 -32.48 8.14
CA PRO A 23 60.16 -32.10 6.72
C PRO A 23 59.73 -30.62 6.53
N SER A 24 60.60 -29.74 6.02
CA SER A 24 60.80 -29.36 4.59
C SER A 24 59.83 -28.28 4.08
N THR A 25 60.38 -27.09 3.88
CA THR A 25 59.85 -25.90 3.18
C THR A 25 59.60 -26.15 1.68
N PRO A 26 58.60 -25.50 1.05
CA PRO A 26 58.61 -25.18 -0.37
C PRO A 26 59.00 -23.71 -0.64
N PRO A 27 59.40 -23.36 -1.88
CA PRO A 27 60.19 -22.16 -2.21
C PRO A 27 59.34 -20.89 -2.43
N PRO A 28 59.97 -19.70 -2.54
CA PRO A 28 59.28 -18.45 -2.81
C PRO A 28 59.05 -18.28 -4.33
N GLU A 29 57.81 -18.16 -4.76
CA GLU A 29 57.49 -17.58 -6.07
C GLU A 29 57.18 -16.10 -5.90
N GLN A 30 58.16 -15.27 -6.28
CA GLN A 30 57.89 -13.92 -6.75
C GLN A 30 57.09 -14.05 -8.05
N ASN A 31 55.85 -13.57 -8.03
CA ASN A 31 55.28 -12.92 -9.21
C ASN A 31 54.33 -11.82 -8.76
N SER A 32 54.78 -10.60 -9.02
CA SER A 32 54.00 -9.38 -9.06
C SER A 32 52.81 -9.55 -10.01
N THR A 33 51.64 -9.82 -9.47
CA THR A 33 50.38 -9.53 -10.16
C THR A 33 49.77 -8.31 -9.50
N HIS A 34 49.88 -7.20 -10.24
CA HIS A 34 49.05 -6.02 -10.08
C HIS A 34 47.65 -6.41 -9.62
N THR A 35 47.19 -5.75 -8.55
CA THR A 35 45.79 -5.60 -8.21
C THR A 35 45.04 -5.05 -9.43
N HIS A 36 44.62 -5.94 -10.32
CA HIS A 36 43.56 -5.66 -11.26
C HIS A 36 42.26 -5.70 -10.46
N GLU A 37 41.92 -4.54 -9.91
CA GLU A 37 40.54 -4.17 -9.64
C GLU A 37 39.76 -4.45 -10.93
N PRO A 38 38.82 -5.42 -10.95
CA PRO A 38 38.02 -5.62 -12.14
C PRO A 38 37.18 -4.36 -12.31
N THR A 39 37.48 -3.58 -13.35
CA THR A 39 36.65 -2.49 -13.86
C THR A 39 35.32 -3.07 -14.32
N HIS A 40 34.46 -3.41 -13.37
CA HIS A 40 33.03 -3.46 -13.60
C HIS A 40 32.62 -2.04 -13.98
N LEU A 41 32.08 -1.87 -15.19
CA LEU A 41 31.39 -0.62 -15.53
C LEU A 41 30.40 -0.30 -14.40
N PRO A 42 30.33 0.96 -13.96
CA PRO A 42 29.38 1.37 -12.94
C PRO A 42 27.96 0.99 -13.38
N THR A 43 27.31 0.11 -12.62
CA THR A 43 25.90 -0.24 -12.85
C THR A 43 25.04 1.01 -12.65
N ILE A 44 24.25 1.37 -13.65
CA ILE A 44 23.38 2.55 -13.57
C ILE A 44 22.24 2.24 -12.60
N ASP A 45 22.14 3.00 -11.52
CA ASP A 45 21.16 2.76 -10.47
C ASP A 45 19.90 3.62 -10.63
N PHE A 46 20.07 4.83 -11.18
CA PHE A 46 19.01 5.83 -11.26
C PHE A 46 19.19 6.73 -12.50
N VAL A 47 18.09 7.22 -13.04
CA VAL A 47 18.10 8.11 -14.22
C VAL A 47 17.25 9.35 -13.95
N LEU A 48 17.81 10.51 -14.25
CA LEU A 48 17.10 11.78 -14.31
C LEU A 48 16.94 12.21 -15.76
N VAL A 49 15.78 12.77 -16.11
CA VAL A 49 15.47 13.22 -17.47
C VAL A 49 15.13 14.70 -17.44
N TYR A 50 15.74 15.47 -18.33
CA TYR A 50 15.37 16.87 -18.54
C TYR A 50 15.47 17.26 -20.02
N LYS A 51 14.81 18.36 -20.38
CA LYS A 51 14.87 18.95 -21.72
C LYS A 51 15.79 20.18 -21.69
N PRO A 52 16.85 20.24 -22.53
CA PRO A 52 17.70 21.43 -22.64
C PRO A 52 17.02 22.55 -23.43
N SER A 53 17.30 23.81 -23.05
CA SER A 53 16.71 25.02 -23.67
C SER A 53 17.04 25.15 -25.17
N THR A 54 18.22 24.66 -25.60
CA THR A 54 18.65 24.69 -27.02
C THR A 54 17.78 23.87 -27.98
N ALA A 55 16.96 22.95 -27.48
CA ALA A 55 16.10 22.10 -28.31
C ALA A 55 14.66 22.64 -28.50
N ILE A 56 14.33 23.79 -27.89
CA ILE A 56 13.01 24.43 -28.02
C ILE A 56 12.98 25.37 -29.24
N SER A 57 14.11 25.96 -29.62
CA SER A 57 14.22 26.91 -30.74
C SER A 57 13.86 26.30 -32.11
N THR A 58 13.82 24.97 -32.23
CA THR A 58 13.44 24.27 -33.47
C THR A 58 11.95 23.94 -33.58
N THR A 59 11.13 24.14 -32.54
CA THR A 59 9.70 23.71 -32.57
C THR A 59 8.65 24.80 -32.37
N THR A 60 9.01 26.04 -32.04
CA THR A 60 8.05 27.14 -31.83
C THR A 60 8.26 28.30 -32.80
N THR A 61 7.92 28.11 -34.07
CA THR A 61 7.58 29.20 -35.00
C THR A 61 6.07 29.28 -35.16
N THR A 62 5.36 29.82 -34.16
CA THR A 62 4.09 30.52 -34.37
C THR A 62 3.72 31.38 -33.15
N THR A 63 3.94 32.69 -33.29
CA THR A 63 3.26 33.83 -32.61
C THR A 63 2.74 33.61 -31.18
N THR A 64 3.48 34.13 -30.19
CA THR A 64 2.93 34.52 -28.87
C THR A 64 3.60 35.78 -28.34
N ASP A 65 2.82 36.60 -27.63
CA ASP A 65 3.09 37.96 -27.16
C ASP A 65 4.41 38.15 -26.39
N THR A 66 5.05 39.31 -26.59
CA THR A 66 6.37 39.70 -26.08
C THR A 66 6.52 39.72 -24.56
N THR A 67 5.43 39.70 -23.79
CA THR A 67 5.47 39.75 -22.31
C THR A 67 5.50 38.37 -21.66
N THR A 68 4.96 37.33 -22.30
CA THR A 68 4.99 35.95 -21.79
C THR A 68 6.29 35.24 -22.14
N VAL A 69 6.90 35.59 -23.27
CA VAL A 69 8.21 35.05 -23.69
C VAL A 69 9.31 35.44 -22.69
N ALA A 70 9.36 36.71 -22.25
CA ALA A 70 10.35 37.19 -21.29
C ALA A 70 10.24 36.55 -19.89
N THR A 71 9.05 36.09 -19.49
CA THR A 71 8.88 35.36 -18.22
C THR A 71 9.30 33.90 -18.32
N LEU A 72 9.07 33.26 -19.47
CA LEU A 72 9.47 31.87 -19.71
C LEU A 72 10.99 31.73 -19.80
N ASP A 73 11.65 32.66 -20.51
CA ASP A 73 13.12 32.66 -20.65
C ASP A 73 13.82 32.79 -19.28
N ARG A 74 13.26 33.61 -18.37
CA ARG A 74 13.79 33.80 -17.01
C ARG A 74 13.60 32.57 -16.12
N ASP A 75 12.46 31.90 -16.22
CA ASP A 75 12.19 30.68 -15.44
C ASP A 75 13.03 29.50 -15.96
N GLU A 76 13.33 29.44 -17.26
CA GLU A 76 14.24 28.45 -17.84
C GLU A 76 15.70 28.62 -17.41
N GLU A 77 16.22 29.86 -17.41
CA GLU A 77 17.57 30.18 -16.93
C GLU A 77 17.71 29.79 -15.45
N LYS A 78 16.69 30.10 -14.64
CA LYS A 78 16.59 29.70 -13.24
C LYS A 78 16.60 28.18 -13.08
N HIS A 79 15.85 27.44 -13.89
CA HIS A 79 15.85 25.98 -13.85
C HIS A 79 17.21 25.39 -14.24
N GLU A 80 17.95 26.03 -15.15
CA GLU A 80 19.30 25.60 -15.50
C GLU A 80 20.29 25.79 -14.35
N ILE A 81 20.24 26.94 -13.66
CA ILE A 81 21.06 27.22 -12.48
C ILE A 81 20.75 26.20 -11.37
N TRP A 82 19.46 25.96 -11.10
CA TRP A 82 19.03 24.98 -10.10
C TRP A 82 19.50 23.56 -10.41
N ARG A 83 19.43 23.12 -11.68
CA ARG A 83 19.96 21.82 -12.10
C ARG A 83 21.47 21.73 -11.87
N LYS A 84 22.24 22.73 -12.30
CA LYS A 84 23.71 22.76 -12.13
C LYS A 84 24.10 22.73 -10.65
N ASN A 85 23.42 23.50 -9.81
CA ASN A 85 23.63 23.49 -8.36
C ASN A 85 23.24 22.16 -7.72
N PHE A 86 22.14 21.55 -8.16
CA PHE A 86 21.75 20.23 -7.65
C PHE A 86 22.76 19.15 -8.04
N GLU A 87 23.21 19.13 -9.29
CA GLU A 87 24.20 18.16 -9.78
C GLU A 87 25.57 18.33 -9.13
N SER A 88 26.01 19.56 -8.86
CA SER A 88 27.26 19.80 -8.12
C SER A 88 27.18 19.32 -6.66
N GLU A 89 26.03 19.51 -6.00
CA GLU A 89 25.76 18.99 -4.67
C GLU A 89 25.72 17.45 -4.64
N LEU A 90 25.17 16.81 -5.68
CA LEU A 90 25.20 15.35 -5.81
C LEU A 90 26.62 14.82 -5.99
N LYS A 91 27.45 15.48 -6.81
CA LYS A 91 28.88 15.16 -6.95
C LYS A 91 29.63 15.35 -5.64
N THR A 92 29.30 16.39 -4.87
CA THR A 92 29.92 16.67 -3.57
C THR A 92 29.60 15.61 -2.51
N GLU A 93 28.43 14.97 -2.56
CA GLU A 93 28.13 13.81 -1.72
C GLU A 93 28.83 12.51 -2.17
N GLY A 94 29.49 12.53 -3.33
CA GLY A 94 30.23 11.40 -3.87
C GLY A 94 29.44 10.53 -4.84
N LEU A 95 28.29 10.99 -5.36
CA LEU A 95 27.62 10.29 -6.46
C LEU A 95 28.36 10.54 -7.78
N ILE A 96 28.41 9.52 -8.62
CA ILE A 96 28.99 9.61 -9.96
C ILE A 96 27.84 9.87 -10.93
N LEU A 97 27.94 10.94 -11.71
CA LEU A 97 26.92 11.35 -12.68
C LEU A 97 27.52 11.28 -14.08
N GLU A 98 26.86 10.55 -14.96
CA GLU A 98 27.18 10.45 -16.39
C GLU A 98 26.01 11.05 -17.18
N GLU A 99 26.32 11.94 -18.12
CA GLU A 99 25.31 12.58 -18.96
C GLU A 99 25.34 11.98 -20.36
N ASP A 100 24.20 11.47 -20.79
CA ASP A 100 23.99 10.94 -22.13
C ASP A 100 22.96 11.79 -22.89
N SER A 101 23.31 12.14 -24.13
CA SER A 101 22.39 12.72 -25.11
C SER A 101 22.08 11.70 -26.19
N VAL A 102 20.80 11.52 -26.51
CA VAL A 102 20.37 10.71 -27.66
C VAL A 102 20.13 11.67 -28.82
N ASP A 103 20.89 11.55 -29.91
CA ASP A 103 20.91 12.52 -31.03
C ASP A 103 19.54 12.75 -31.69
N GLU A 104 18.60 11.80 -31.56
CA GLU A 104 17.26 11.86 -32.15
C GLU A 104 16.20 12.52 -31.24
N LEU A 105 16.50 12.70 -29.95
CA LEU A 105 15.54 13.22 -28.96
C LEU A 105 16.06 14.51 -28.31
N PRO A 106 15.21 15.53 -28.13
CA PRO A 106 15.55 16.74 -27.40
C PRO A 106 15.58 16.50 -25.88
N LEU A 107 16.12 15.37 -25.43
CA LEU A 107 16.12 14.92 -24.05
C LEU A 107 17.54 14.57 -23.63
N ARG A 108 17.88 14.95 -22.40
CA ARG A 108 19.14 14.59 -21.74
C ARG A 108 18.86 13.64 -20.60
N PHE A 109 19.66 12.58 -20.54
CA PHE A 109 19.57 11.54 -19.53
C PHE A 109 20.80 11.62 -18.63
N VAL A 110 20.58 11.91 -17.36
CA VAL A 110 21.63 11.91 -16.34
C VAL A 110 21.55 10.59 -15.60
N LYS A 111 22.52 9.72 -15.85
CA LYS A 111 22.70 8.43 -15.19
C LYS A 111 23.45 8.65 -13.88
N ILE A 112 22.89 8.13 -12.79
CA ILE A 112 23.46 8.24 -11.45
C ILE A 112 23.93 6.85 -11.00
N HIS A 113 25.17 6.82 -10.52
CA HIS A 113 25.77 5.65 -9.89
C HIS A 113 26.19 5.98 -8.46
N ALA A 114 25.79 5.12 -7.52
CA ALA A 114 26.24 5.23 -6.13
C ALA A 114 27.46 4.32 -5.90
N PRO A 115 28.67 4.88 -5.67
CA PRO A 115 29.84 4.06 -5.36
C PRO A 115 29.66 3.35 -4.02
N PHE A 116 30.45 2.30 -3.82
CA PHE A 116 30.32 1.42 -2.66
C PHE A 116 30.43 2.18 -1.32
N GLU A 117 31.37 3.14 -1.21
CA GLU A 117 31.56 3.94 0.00
C GLU A 117 30.36 4.83 0.36
N VAL A 118 29.70 5.41 -0.64
CA VAL A 118 28.46 6.17 -0.44
C VAL A 118 27.36 5.24 0.06
N CYS A 119 27.22 4.06 -0.54
CA CYS A 119 26.25 3.06 -0.09
C CYS A 119 26.48 2.65 1.36
N ARG A 120 27.73 2.43 1.79
CA ARG A 120 28.07 2.11 3.19
C ARG A 120 27.66 3.21 4.15
N ARG A 121 28.04 4.47 3.85
CA ARG A 121 27.73 5.63 4.68
C ARG A 121 26.22 5.80 4.85
N TYR A 122 25.47 5.74 3.76
CA TYR A 122 24.03 5.93 3.81
C TYR A 122 23.29 4.72 4.36
N ALA A 123 23.80 3.49 4.21
CA ALA A 123 23.23 2.31 4.85
C ALA A 123 23.27 2.42 6.38
N GLU A 124 24.33 3.02 6.95
CA GLU A 124 24.43 3.30 8.38
C GLU A 124 23.43 4.38 8.82
N ILE A 125 23.34 5.50 8.08
CA ILE A 125 22.40 6.60 8.36
C ILE A 125 20.94 6.11 8.31
N LEU A 126 20.62 5.28 7.31
CA LEU A 126 19.31 4.65 7.13
C LEU A 126 19.05 3.49 8.10
N LYS A 127 20.06 3.11 8.90
CA LYS A 127 20.03 1.95 9.80
C LYS A 127 19.53 0.68 9.10
N LEU A 128 19.99 0.46 7.87
CA LEU A 128 19.59 -0.70 7.08
C LEU A 128 20.06 -1.98 7.76
N ARG A 129 19.15 -2.94 7.93
CA ARG A 129 19.51 -4.26 8.46
C ARG A 129 20.07 -5.12 7.35
N MET A 130 21.32 -5.55 7.53
CA MET A 130 22.08 -6.31 6.55
C MET A 130 22.47 -7.69 7.09
N PRO A 131 22.63 -8.70 6.22
CA PRO A 131 23.00 -10.05 6.63
C PRO A 131 24.41 -10.07 7.24
N MET A 132 24.53 -10.65 8.43
CA MET A 132 25.81 -10.89 9.09
C MET A 132 26.52 -12.10 8.46
N ARG A 133 27.84 -12.17 8.60
CA ARG A 133 28.63 -13.37 8.27
C ARG A 133 28.15 -14.54 9.12
N GLU A 134 27.87 -15.66 8.47
CA GLU A 134 27.57 -16.90 9.16
C GLU A 134 28.81 -17.36 9.93
N LYS A 135 28.72 -17.49 11.26
CA LYS A 135 29.57 -18.44 11.97
C LYS A 135 28.98 -19.82 11.68
N PHE A 136 29.63 -20.56 10.78
CA PHE A 136 29.43 -22.00 10.66
C PHE A 136 29.77 -22.64 12.01
N ASP A 137 28.75 -22.94 12.81
CA ASP A 137 28.60 -24.23 13.49
C ASP A 137 27.21 -24.31 14.12
N MET A 138 26.22 -24.68 13.31
CA MET A 138 24.98 -25.24 13.83
C MET A 138 24.94 -26.70 13.41
N ARG A 139 25.58 -27.55 14.22
CA ARG A 139 25.33 -29.00 14.17
C ARG A 139 23.82 -29.20 14.22
N GLN A 140 23.30 -29.76 13.13
CA GLN A 140 21.94 -30.30 13.05
C GLN A 140 21.67 -31.16 14.28
N GLY A 141 20.77 -30.68 15.14
CA GLY A 141 20.34 -31.38 16.34
C GLY A 141 19.10 -30.71 16.90
N ASN A 142 17.96 -31.39 16.73
CA ASN A 142 16.65 -31.20 17.36
C ASN A 142 16.48 -30.03 18.34
N HIS A 143 15.46 -29.20 18.08
CA HIS A 143 14.74 -28.32 19.01
C HIS A 143 15.22 -28.29 20.48
N ARG A 144 16.40 -27.74 20.73
CA ARG A 144 16.94 -27.52 22.08
C ARG A 144 17.63 -26.16 22.10
N VAL A 145 17.01 -25.21 22.78
CA VAL A 145 17.58 -23.89 23.06
C VAL A 145 18.27 -23.99 24.42
N ILE A 146 19.60 -23.91 24.45
CA ILE A 146 20.39 -23.87 25.67
C ILE A 146 20.89 -22.43 25.83
N LEU A 147 20.47 -21.74 26.89
CA LEU A 147 20.99 -20.43 27.26
C LEU A 147 22.06 -20.62 28.35
N HIS A 148 23.30 -20.25 28.04
CA HIS A 148 24.36 -20.16 29.03
C HIS A 148 24.47 -18.73 29.57
N PHE A 149 24.33 -18.56 30.88
CA PHE A 149 24.75 -17.36 31.61
C PHE A 149 25.95 -17.73 32.50
N PRO A 150 26.97 -16.86 32.64
CA PRO A 150 28.09 -17.13 33.52
C PRO A 150 27.63 -17.19 34.98
N GLY A 151 27.89 -18.31 35.67
CA GLY A 151 27.61 -18.46 37.11
C GLY A 151 26.28 -19.14 37.49
N LEU A 152 25.48 -19.63 36.53
CA LEU A 152 24.27 -20.43 36.81
C LEU A 152 24.29 -21.77 36.04
N PRO A 153 23.82 -22.88 36.64
CA PRO A 153 23.61 -24.13 35.91
C PRO A 153 22.53 -23.95 34.82
N ALA A 154 22.74 -24.58 33.67
CA ALA A 154 21.89 -24.44 32.49
C ALA A 154 20.41 -24.74 32.81
N LEU A 155 19.54 -23.76 32.59
CA LEU A 155 18.10 -23.90 32.81
C LEU A 155 17.48 -24.51 31.54
N GLU A 156 17.16 -25.80 31.60
CA GLU A 156 16.45 -26.50 30.53
C GLU A 156 14.94 -26.17 30.59
N PHE A 157 14.43 -25.39 29.64
CA PHE A 157 12.99 -25.19 29.47
C PHE A 157 12.45 -26.12 28.38
N THR A 158 11.78 -27.19 28.77
CA THR A 158 10.86 -27.94 27.90
C THR A 158 9.47 -27.29 27.98
N PRO A 159 8.89 -26.77 26.90
CA PRO A 159 7.48 -26.34 26.93
C PRO A 159 6.59 -27.56 27.25
N PRO A 160 5.55 -27.41 28.08
CA PRO A 160 4.69 -28.53 28.47
C PRO A 160 3.97 -29.12 27.24
N ALA A 161 3.98 -30.45 27.13
CA ALA A 161 3.45 -31.22 26.00
C ALA A 161 1.99 -30.85 25.61
N VAL A 162 1.17 -30.41 26.58
CA VAL A 162 -0.22 -29.98 26.38
C VAL A 162 -0.32 -28.76 25.45
N PHE A 163 0.62 -27.82 25.55
CA PHE A 163 0.66 -26.65 24.67
C PHE A 163 1.06 -27.07 23.24
N GLN A 164 1.93 -28.07 23.13
CA GLN A 164 2.43 -28.61 21.88
C GLN A 164 1.34 -29.37 21.12
N GLU A 165 0.56 -30.22 21.79
CA GLU A 165 -0.58 -30.93 21.19
C GLU A 165 -1.69 -30.00 20.74
N MET A 166 -1.99 -28.95 21.51
CA MET A 166 -2.99 -27.96 21.14
C MET A 166 -2.51 -27.13 19.93
N THR A 167 -1.23 -26.75 19.89
CA THR A 167 -0.65 -26.10 18.71
C THR A 167 -0.52 -27.02 17.51
N ASP A 168 -0.32 -28.33 17.69
CA ASP A 168 -0.18 -29.30 16.59
C ASP A 168 -1.54 -29.72 16.02
N CYS A 169 -2.58 -29.81 16.86
CA CYS A 169 -3.96 -30.04 16.41
C CYS A 169 -4.46 -28.84 15.59
N VAL A 170 -4.30 -27.64 16.13
CA VAL A 170 -4.58 -26.39 15.41
C VAL A 170 -3.68 -26.30 14.18
N SER A 171 -2.38 -26.57 14.28
CA SER A 171 -1.47 -26.55 13.13
C SER A 171 -1.85 -27.58 12.07
N ARG A 172 -2.36 -28.77 12.40
CA ARG A 172 -2.81 -29.76 11.41
C ARG A 172 -4.06 -29.30 10.68
N VAL A 173 -5.02 -28.69 11.39
CA VAL A 173 -6.23 -28.11 10.80
C VAL A 173 -5.89 -26.88 9.93
N PHE A 174 -4.88 -26.10 10.34
CA PHE A 174 -4.40 -24.92 9.62
C PHE A 174 -3.15 -25.18 8.77
N ASN A 175 -2.76 -26.43 8.51
CA ASN A 175 -1.61 -26.73 7.64
C ASN A 175 -1.90 -26.32 6.20
N PHE A 176 -3.18 -26.26 5.80
CA PHE A 176 -3.59 -25.68 4.53
C PHE A 176 -3.40 -24.14 4.49
N VAL A 177 -3.41 -23.47 5.66
CA VAL A 177 -3.15 -22.01 5.79
C VAL A 177 -1.64 -21.71 5.86
N ARG A 178 -0.81 -22.68 6.26
CA ARG A 178 0.65 -22.53 6.15
C ARG A 178 1.01 -22.50 4.67
N LEU A 179 1.63 -21.39 4.27
CA LEU A 179 2.05 -21.15 2.90
C LEU A 179 2.86 -22.32 2.36
N ASP A 180 2.56 -22.67 1.11
CA ASP A 180 3.25 -23.72 0.37
C ASP A 180 4.78 -23.53 0.48
N PRO A 181 5.52 -24.51 1.03
CA PRO A 181 6.98 -24.46 1.16
C PRO A 181 7.69 -24.25 -0.19
N SER A 182 7.04 -24.52 -1.32
CA SER A 182 7.58 -24.27 -2.67
C SER A 182 7.57 -22.78 -3.03
N VAL A 183 6.59 -22.01 -2.53
CA VAL A 183 6.48 -20.56 -2.75
C VAL A 183 7.20 -19.78 -1.64
N PHE A 184 7.32 -20.37 -0.45
CA PHE A 184 8.01 -19.80 0.70
C PHE A 184 8.97 -20.81 1.34
N PRO A 185 10.14 -21.07 0.71
CA PRO A 185 11.11 -21.98 1.28
C PRO A 185 11.59 -21.47 2.66
N PRO A 186 11.84 -22.37 3.63
CA PRO A 186 12.47 -22.00 4.89
C PRO A 186 13.85 -21.43 4.58
N ARG A 187 14.01 -20.12 4.81
CA ARG A 187 15.27 -19.42 4.54
C ARG A 187 16.32 -19.82 5.59
N ASN A 188 17.58 -19.96 5.18
CA ASN A 188 18.70 -19.99 6.12
C ASN A 188 18.59 -18.78 7.05
N ARG A 189 18.75 -19.03 8.36
CA ARG A 189 18.68 -17.99 9.39
C ARG A 189 19.98 -17.20 9.39
N ASN A 190 20.23 -16.43 8.34
CA ASN A 190 21.29 -15.43 8.35
C ASN A 190 20.80 -14.32 9.27
N PHE A 191 21.39 -14.22 10.46
CA PHE A 191 21.08 -13.14 11.38
C PHE A 191 21.36 -11.81 10.69
N THR A 192 20.45 -10.85 10.85
CA THR A 192 20.60 -9.50 10.32
C THR A 192 20.81 -8.52 11.45
N ALA A 193 21.72 -7.57 11.24
CA ALA A 193 21.99 -6.49 12.17
C ALA A 193 21.97 -5.16 11.44
N VAL A 194 21.71 -4.08 12.17
CA VAL A 194 21.83 -2.72 11.64
C VAL A 194 23.27 -2.52 11.16
N TYR A 195 23.43 -2.15 9.90
CA TYR A 195 24.73 -1.92 9.30
C TYR A 195 25.44 -0.78 10.02
N ALA A 196 26.67 -1.03 10.43
CA ALA A 196 27.51 -0.07 11.10
C ALA A 196 28.92 -0.20 10.54
N ARG A 197 29.47 0.91 10.05
CA ARG A 197 30.76 0.91 9.34
C ARG A 197 31.94 0.54 10.25
N ASP A 198 31.82 0.79 11.56
CA ASP A 198 32.77 0.37 12.58
C ASP A 198 32.83 -1.16 12.77
N LYS A 199 31.73 -1.86 12.44
CA LYS A 199 31.57 -3.31 12.59
C LYS A 199 31.44 -4.03 11.26
N ASP A 200 32.13 -3.54 10.24
CA ASP A 200 32.08 -4.11 8.89
C ASP A 200 32.50 -5.59 8.83
N TYR A 201 33.41 -6.01 9.72
CA TYR A 201 33.84 -7.41 9.87
C TYR A 201 32.71 -8.38 10.23
N LEU A 202 31.59 -7.87 10.77
CA LEU A 202 30.42 -8.63 11.15
C LEU A 202 29.54 -8.99 9.93
N PHE A 203 29.70 -8.26 8.83
CA PHE A 203 28.88 -8.37 7.62
C PHE A 203 29.68 -9.01 6.49
N ASP A 204 28.97 -9.69 5.57
CA ASP A 204 29.62 -10.32 4.44
C ASP A 204 29.75 -9.35 3.26
N VAL A 205 30.82 -8.57 3.28
CA VAL A 205 31.10 -7.51 2.31
C VAL A 205 31.57 -8.13 0.98
N THR A 206 30.60 -8.53 0.16
CA THR A 206 30.79 -8.93 -1.24
C THR A 206 30.41 -7.77 -2.17
N PRO A 207 30.89 -7.74 -3.43
CA PRO A 207 30.46 -6.71 -4.39
C PRO A 207 28.94 -6.73 -4.67
N ALA A 208 28.28 -7.87 -4.45
CA ALA A 208 26.82 -8.02 -4.53
C ALA A 208 26.09 -7.75 -3.20
N PHE A 209 26.78 -7.21 -2.18
CA PHE A 209 26.21 -6.95 -0.85
C PHE A 209 25.03 -5.97 -0.89
N PHE A 210 25.15 -4.90 -1.69
CA PHE A 210 24.07 -3.96 -1.93
C PHE A 210 23.28 -4.36 -3.16
N ARG A 211 22.08 -4.88 -2.93
CA ARG A 211 21.11 -5.19 -3.99
C ARG A 211 20.71 -3.91 -4.75
N PRO A 212 20.38 -3.99 -6.05
CA PRO A 212 19.92 -2.83 -6.83
C PRO A 212 18.77 -2.05 -6.18
N SER A 213 17.79 -2.75 -5.58
CA SER A 213 16.69 -2.10 -4.85
C SER A 213 17.13 -1.29 -3.62
N VAL A 214 18.18 -1.75 -2.92
CA VAL A 214 18.76 -1.02 -1.78
C VAL A 214 19.53 0.20 -2.28
N ARG A 215 20.28 0.06 -3.38
CA ARG A 215 21.02 1.16 -4.02
C ARG A 215 20.09 2.25 -4.52
N ALA A 216 19.04 1.89 -5.26
CA ALA A 216 18.00 2.79 -5.71
C ALA A 216 17.33 3.53 -4.55
N ARG A 217 17.05 2.84 -3.43
CA ARG A 217 16.49 3.44 -2.23
C ARG A 217 17.44 4.43 -1.54
N ILE A 218 18.73 4.13 -1.50
CA ILE A 218 19.76 5.05 -0.99
C ILE A 218 19.82 6.30 -1.86
N ILE A 219 19.80 6.16 -3.18
CA ILE A 219 19.83 7.29 -4.11
C ILE A 219 18.56 8.14 -3.97
N ASP A 220 17.38 7.53 -3.95
CA ASP A 220 16.11 8.23 -3.72
C ASP A 220 16.13 9.00 -2.38
N PHE A 221 16.70 8.41 -1.32
CA PHE A 221 16.89 9.08 -0.04
C PHE A 221 17.79 10.31 -0.12
N ILE A 222 18.88 10.25 -0.90
CA ILE A 222 19.81 11.38 -1.13
C ILE A 222 19.11 12.46 -1.95
N LEU A 223 18.50 12.10 -3.08
CA LEU A 223 17.81 13.02 -3.99
C LEU A 223 16.69 13.81 -3.30
N ARG A 224 15.96 13.19 -2.36
CA ARG A 224 14.90 13.86 -1.59
C ARG A 224 15.42 14.84 -0.53
N ARG A 225 16.68 14.70 -0.08
CA ARG A 225 17.27 15.50 1.01
C ARG A 225 18.19 16.62 0.53
N LYS A 226 18.78 16.47 -0.65
CA LYS A 226 19.75 17.43 -1.20
C LYS A 226 19.09 18.78 -1.49
N ARG A 227 19.82 19.85 -1.16
CA ARG A 227 19.42 21.23 -1.46
C ARG A 227 19.98 21.65 -2.82
N PHE A 228 19.35 22.64 -3.45
CA PHE A 228 19.78 23.19 -4.74
C PHE A 228 19.77 24.73 -4.80
N GLY A 229 19.48 25.41 -3.67
CA GLY A 229 19.62 26.86 -3.55
C GLY A 229 21.10 27.27 -3.51
N GLY A 230 21.46 28.34 -4.24
CA GLY A 230 22.84 28.80 -4.34
C GLY A 230 23.28 29.57 -3.09
N ARG A 231 24.48 29.29 -2.60
CA ARG A 231 25.11 30.05 -1.49
C ARG A 231 25.54 31.47 -1.93
N GLU A 232 25.70 31.69 -3.22
CA GLU A 232 26.10 32.99 -3.81
C GLU A 232 24.93 33.99 -3.93
N GLU A 233 23.68 33.51 -3.99
CA GLU A 233 22.48 34.36 -3.91
C GLU A 233 22.34 34.91 -2.47
N GLU A 234 22.65 34.08 -1.46
CA GLU A 234 22.65 34.49 -0.05
C GLU A 234 23.68 35.60 0.24
N GLU A 235 24.87 35.57 -0.36
CA GLU A 235 25.94 36.55 -0.12
C GLU A 235 25.74 37.88 -0.87
N LYS A 236 25.25 37.86 -2.12
CA LYS A 236 24.94 39.08 -2.88
C LYS A 236 23.75 39.86 -2.31
N GLU A 237 22.72 39.17 -1.84
CA GLU A 237 21.56 39.84 -1.23
C GLU A 237 21.84 40.33 0.20
N GLU A 238 22.78 39.72 0.94
CA GLU A 238 23.21 40.23 2.24
C GLU A 238 23.99 41.56 2.11
N GLU A 239 24.69 41.76 0.99
CA GLU A 239 25.30 43.05 0.63
C GLU A 239 24.23 44.10 0.25
N ASP A 240 23.22 43.72 -0.53
CA ASP A 240 22.10 44.61 -0.91
C ASP A 240 21.21 44.99 0.28
N ALA A 241 20.97 44.06 1.22
CA ALA A 241 20.23 44.31 2.46
C ALA A 241 20.99 45.22 3.44
N LYS A 242 22.33 45.22 3.40
CA LYS A 242 23.17 46.17 4.17
C LYS A 242 23.18 47.57 3.54
N ALA A 243 23.00 47.69 2.23
CA ALA A 243 22.93 48.97 1.54
C ALA A 243 21.60 49.72 1.79
N GLY A 244 20.52 49.02 2.16
CA GLY A 244 19.20 49.56 2.47
C GLY A 244 18.95 49.85 3.96
N GLY A 245 19.79 50.64 4.62
CA GLY A 245 19.66 50.88 6.07
C GLY A 245 19.23 52.29 6.50
N ARG A 246 17.96 52.48 6.90
CA ARG A 246 17.60 53.46 7.96
C ARG A 246 16.27 53.13 8.66
N GLY A 247 16.36 52.57 9.88
CA GLY A 247 15.28 52.62 10.88
C GLY A 247 15.06 51.35 11.70
N GLY A 248 15.30 51.42 13.01
CA GLY A 248 14.61 50.64 14.05
C GLY A 248 15.27 49.34 14.52
N GLU A 249 16.00 49.41 15.63
CA GLU A 249 16.38 48.26 16.46
C GLU A 249 15.19 47.81 17.33
N GLU A 250 14.58 46.67 16.98
CA GLU A 250 14.15 45.60 17.90
C GLU A 250 13.43 44.51 17.08
N GLY A 251 14.02 43.31 17.04
CA GLY A 251 13.53 42.16 16.24
C GLY A 251 14.44 41.73 15.09
N ARG A 252 15.77 41.79 15.27
CA ARG A 252 16.76 41.43 14.26
C ARG A 252 17.19 39.98 14.38
N ALA A 253 16.49 39.08 13.70
CA ALA A 253 17.02 37.87 13.07
C ALA A 253 15.93 37.25 12.18
N ILE A 254 16.32 36.73 11.02
CA ILE A 254 15.48 36.05 10.01
C ILE A 254 14.74 37.00 9.06
N HIS A 255 15.48 37.88 8.38
CA HIS A 255 15.05 38.46 7.10
C HIS A 255 16.05 37.99 6.02
N GLY A 256 16.12 36.68 5.82
CA GLY A 256 16.67 36.06 4.60
C GLY A 256 15.51 35.83 3.64
N THR A 257 15.72 36.11 2.36
CA THR A 257 14.74 36.08 1.28
C THR A 257 13.86 34.83 1.30
N GLU A 258 12.56 35.09 1.19
CA GLU A 258 11.50 34.29 1.81
C GLU A 258 11.18 32.96 1.08
N ALA A 259 11.76 32.74 -0.11
CA ALA A 259 11.49 31.61 -1.01
C ALA A 259 12.62 30.55 -1.06
N GLU A 260 13.84 30.88 -0.62
CA GLU A 260 15.02 30.04 -0.80
C GLU A 260 15.24 29.01 0.32
N THR A 261 14.60 29.23 1.47
CA THR A 261 14.67 28.34 2.65
C THR A 261 14.08 26.94 2.39
N PHE A 262 13.39 26.73 1.26
CA PHE A 262 12.74 25.48 0.88
C PHE A 262 13.18 24.94 -0.49
N ASN A 263 14.37 25.30 -0.97
CA ASN A 263 14.96 24.71 -2.18
C ASN A 263 15.66 23.38 -1.85
N PHE A 264 14.86 22.36 -1.54
CA PHE A 264 15.34 21.02 -1.23
C PHE A 264 14.50 19.94 -1.91
N GLY A 265 15.15 18.83 -2.22
CA GLY A 265 14.52 17.62 -2.72
C GLY A 265 14.20 17.65 -4.21
N ILE A 266 14.39 16.51 -4.86
CA ILE A 266 14.06 16.33 -6.27
C ILE A 266 12.57 16.50 -6.59
N GLU A 267 11.67 16.22 -5.64
CA GLU A 267 10.22 16.34 -5.86
C GLU A 267 9.80 17.77 -6.18
N LYS A 268 10.50 18.77 -5.62
CA LYS A 268 10.25 20.18 -5.96
C LYS A 268 10.72 20.49 -7.38
N LEU A 269 11.90 20.02 -7.76
CA LEU A 269 12.43 20.19 -9.13
C LEU A 269 11.55 19.51 -10.19
N LEU A 270 10.93 18.38 -9.87
CA LEU A 270 9.94 17.72 -10.73
C LEU A 270 8.64 18.51 -10.81
N ALA A 271 8.16 19.05 -9.68
CA ALA A 271 6.92 19.83 -9.63
C ALA A 271 7.03 21.17 -10.36
N GLU A 272 8.19 21.82 -10.34
CA GLU A 272 8.49 23.06 -11.05
C GLU A 272 8.91 22.83 -12.53
N GLY A 273 9.14 21.56 -12.91
CA GLY A 273 9.48 21.18 -14.29
C GLY A 273 10.96 21.37 -14.66
N ALA A 274 11.84 21.56 -13.68
CA ALA A 274 13.28 21.60 -13.91
C ALA A 274 13.83 20.22 -14.35
N TYR A 275 13.27 19.13 -13.79
CA TYR A 275 13.39 17.76 -14.30
C TYR A 275 12.01 17.27 -14.76
N LEU A 276 11.97 16.42 -15.79
CA LEU A 276 10.73 15.82 -16.31
C LEU A 276 10.38 14.51 -15.61
N ALA A 277 11.40 13.69 -15.34
CA ALA A 277 11.23 12.39 -14.73
C ALA A 277 12.48 11.98 -13.94
N ALA A 278 12.26 11.17 -12.91
CA ALA A 278 13.30 10.61 -12.06
C ALA A 278 12.88 9.18 -11.69
N TYR A 279 13.61 8.16 -12.13
CA TYR A 279 13.24 6.77 -11.90
C TYR A 279 14.45 5.83 -11.82
N PRO A 280 14.37 4.75 -11.02
CA PRO A 280 15.35 3.67 -11.04
C PRO A 280 15.20 2.82 -12.31
N LEU A 281 16.29 2.20 -12.77
CA LEU A 281 16.25 1.26 -13.88
C LEU A 281 15.84 -0.14 -13.42
N HIS A 282 15.19 -0.87 -14.32
CA HIS A 282 14.83 -2.27 -14.14
C HIS A 282 15.95 -3.19 -14.66
N ASP A 283 16.21 -4.27 -13.92
CA ASP A 283 17.17 -5.28 -14.33
C ASP A 283 16.53 -6.27 -15.33
N GLY A 284 17.17 -6.49 -16.48
CA GLY A 284 16.80 -7.53 -17.44
C GLY A 284 15.83 -7.09 -18.56
N ASP A 285 15.40 -8.07 -19.35
CA ASP A 285 14.52 -7.89 -20.51
C ASP A 285 13.10 -8.43 -20.21
N LEU A 286 12.07 -7.79 -20.78
CA LEU A 286 10.65 -7.96 -20.42
C LEU A 286 10.13 -9.42 -20.55
N HIS A 287 10.86 -10.30 -21.25
CA HIS A 287 10.44 -11.65 -21.64
C HIS A 287 10.99 -12.81 -20.80
N THR A 288 11.65 -12.55 -19.67
CA THR A 288 12.10 -13.65 -18.80
C THR A 288 10.94 -14.19 -17.95
N ASN A 289 10.32 -15.29 -18.43
CA ASN A 289 9.32 -16.07 -17.69
C ASN A 289 9.94 -16.67 -16.40
N THR A 290 9.99 -15.88 -15.33
CA THR A 290 10.34 -16.37 -14.00
C THR A 290 9.10 -17.02 -13.39
N THR A 291 8.95 -18.33 -13.64
CA THR A 291 7.83 -19.16 -13.17
C THR A 291 7.83 -19.45 -11.66
N THR A 292 8.66 -18.76 -10.86
CA THR A 292 8.69 -18.91 -9.39
C THR A 292 8.91 -17.56 -8.71
N SER A 293 7.95 -16.65 -8.84
CA SER A 293 7.93 -15.38 -8.10
C SER A 293 7.54 -15.62 -6.65
N THR A 294 8.51 -16.04 -5.82
CA THR A 294 8.33 -16.05 -4.35
C THR A 294 8.12 -14.61 -3.87
N ALA A 295 7.30 -14.39 -2.83
CA ALA A 295 7.07 -13.02 -2.33
C ALA A 295 8.36 -12.33 -1.83
N ASN A 296 9.39 -13.11 -1.50
CA ASN A 296 10.72 -12.59 -1.18
C ASN A 296 11.40 -11.97 -2.39
N HIS A 297 11.29 -12.60 -3.58
CA HIS A 297 11.84 -12.04 -4.82
C HIS A 297 11.11 -10.74 -5.20
N ILE A 298 9.78 -10.71 -5.06
CA ILE A 298 8.97 -9.50 -5.28
C ILE A 298 9.40 -8.38 -4.34
N LYS A 299 9.58 -8.67 -3.05
CA LYS A 299 10.12 -7.70 -2.09
C LYS A 299 11.50 -7.20 -2.52
N ASP A 300 12.39 -8.11 -2.90
CA ASP A 300 13.77 -7.77 -3.18
C ASP A 300 13.90 -6.92 -4.44
N TYR A 301 12.95 -7.02 -5.37
CA TYR A 301 12.90 -6.23 -6.60
C TYR A 301 12.09 -4.93 -6.45
N PHE A 302 10.82 -5.01 -6.05
CA PHE A 302 9.89 -3.87 -5.97
C PHE A 302 9.93 -3.15 -4.62
N GLY A 303 10.57 -3.74 -3.61
CA GLY A 303 10.61 -3.20 -2.26
C GLY A 303 9.48 -3.70 -1.36
N VAL A 304 9.54 -3.23 -0.11
CA VAL A 304 8.76 -3.76 1.00
C VAL A 304 7.27 -3.42 0.89
N LYS A 305 6.91 -2.20 0.47
CA LYS A 305 5.50 -1.76 0.38
C LYS A 305 4.70 -2.65 -0.57
N ILE A 306 5.23 -2.88 -1.77
CA ILE A 306 4.61 -3.72 -2.80
C ILE A 306 4.65 -5.20 -2.39
N GLY A 307 5.76 -5.66 -1.82
CA GLY A 307 5.86 -7.02 -1.27
C GLY A 307 4.79 -7.31 -0.22
N LEU A 308 4.53 -6.36 0.70
CA LEU A 308 3.52 -6.52 1.75
C LEU A 308 2.10 -6.59 1.17
N TYR A 309 1.81 -5.82 0.13
CA TYR A 309 0.52 -5.88 -0.58
C TYR A 309 0.29 -7.27 -1.19
N PHE A 310 1.24 -7.81 -1.94
CA PHE A 310 1.10 -9.15 -2.53
C PHE A 310 1.06 -10.26 -1.47
N ALA A 311 1.79 -10.09 -0.37
CA ALA A 311 1.70 -11.02 0.77
C ALA A 311 0.31 -11.00 1.43
N TRP A 312 -0.31 -9.81 1.58
CA TRP A 312 -1.68 -9.67 2.05
C TRP A 312 -2.69 -10.30 1.09
N LEU A 313 -2.55 -10.00 -0.20
CA LEU A 313 -3.44 -10.53 -1.23
C LEU A 313 -3.40 -12.06 -1.25
N GLY A 314 -2.20 -12.65 -1.29
CA GLY A 314 -2.03 -14.10 -1.24
C GLY A 314 -2.65 -14.71 0.02
N PHE A 315 -2.37 -14.15 1.19
CA PHE A 315 -2.96 -14.61 2.45
C PHE A 315 -4.49 -14.55 2.45
N TYR A 316 -5.07 -13.46 1.91
CA TYR A 316 -6.50 -13.31 1.76
C TYR A 316 -7.10 -14.39 0.84
N THR A 317 -6.48 -14.65 -0.31
CA THR A 317 -6.93 -15.71 -1.23
C THR A 317 -6.87 -17.10 -0.60
N TYR A 318 -5.80 -17.42 0.14
CA TYR A 318 -5.69 -18.70 0.86
C TYR A 318 -6.78 -18.83 1.93
N MET A 319 -7.04 -17.78 2.72
CA MET A 319 -8.08 -17.81 3.75
C MET A 319 -9.50 -17.89 3.18
N LEU A 320 -9.73 -17.49 1.92
CA LEU A 320 -11.02 -17.66 1.26
C LEU A 320 -11.35 -19.11 0.90
N ILE A 321 -10.35 -19.98 0.67
CA ILE A 321 -10.54 -21.39 0.32
C ILE A 321 -11.49 -22.13 1.29
N PRO A 322 -11.31 -22.11 2.62
CA PRO A 322 -12.18 -22.81 3.56
C PRO A 322 -13.58 -22.19 3.59
N ALA A 323 -13.68 -20.86 3.44
CA ALA A 323 -14.97 -20.19 3.33
C ALA A 323 -15.73 -20.61 2.06
N SER A 324 -15.03 -20.75 0.93
CA SER A 324 -15.60 -21.27 -0.32
C SER A 324 -16.02 -22.72 -0.19
N ILE A 325 -15.22 -23.58 0.45
CA ILE A 325 -15.56 -24.99 0.67
C ILE A 325 -16.84 -25.11 1.52
N VAL A 326 -16.92 -24.41 2.64
CA VAL A 326 -18.12 -24.41 3.51
C VAL A 326 -19.32 -23.84 2.76
N GLY A 327 -19.14 -22.78 1.97
CA GLY A 327 -20.19 -22.20 1.12
C GLY A 327 -20.72 -23.19 0.09
N ILE A 328 -19.85 -23.94 -0.60
CA ILE A 328 -20.23 -24.98 -1.56
C ILE A 328 -21.01 -26.10 -0.86
N PHE A 329 -20.58 -26.54 0.33
CA PHE A 329 -21.34 -27.54 1.10
C PHE A 329 -22.74 -27.06 1.49
N CYS A 330 -22.88 -25.80 1.93
CA CYS A 330 -24.18 -25.21 2.25
C CYS A 330 -25.09 -25.14 1.01
N PHE A 331 -24.51 -24.84 -0.16
CA PHE A 331 -25.22 -24.77 -1.43
C PHE A 331 -25.66 -26.16 -1.93
N ILE A 332 -24.79 -27.18 -1.84
CA ILE A 332 -25.12 -28.57 -2.19
C ILE A 332 -26.23 -29.09 -1.28
N TYR A 333 -26.17 -28.79 0.03
CA TYR A 333 -27.25 -29.13 0.97
C TYR A 333 -28.57 -28.50 0.51
N ALA A 334 -28.57 -27.21 0.13
CA ALA A 334 -29.75 -26.52 -0.39
C ALA A 334 -30.36 -27.20 -1.63
N LEU A 335 -29.50 -27.65 -2.56
CA LEU A 335 -29.93 -28.36 -3.76
C LEU A 335 -30.52 -29.73 -3.45
N GLY A 336 -29.99 -30.44 -2.45
CA GLY A 336 -30.51 -31.73 -2.02
C GLY A 336 -31.88 -31.64 -1.35
N THR A 337 -32.14 -30.58 -0.59
CA THR A 337 -33.38 -30.42 0.18
C THR A 337 -34.48 -29.66 -0.56
N ILE A 338 -34.20 -29.04 -1.73
CA ILE A 338 -35.16 -28.22 -2.47
C ILE A 338 -36.47 -28.93 -2.84
N SER A 339 -36.41 -30.24 -3.10
CA SER A 339 -37.58 -31.05 -3.46
C SER A 339 -38.42 -31.47 -2.26
N GLU A 340 -37.91 -31.34 -1.04
CA GLU A 340 -38.61 -31.77 0.19
C GLU A 340 -39.25 -30.60 0.94
N HIS A 341 -38.96 -29.36 0.54
CA HIS A 341 -39.48 -28.17 1.20
C HIS A 341 -40.96 -27.93 0.91
N ALA A 342 -41.80 -28.15 1.93
CA ALA A 342 -43.25 -27.98 1.87
C ALA A 342 -43.69 -26.63 1.27
N PRO A 343 -43.16 -25.45 1.69
CA PRO A 343 -43.62 -24.17 1.12
C PRO A 343 -43.30 -24.01 -0.37
N SER A 344 -42.15 -24.52 -0.83
CA SER A 344 -41.79 -24.46 -2.25
C SER A 344 -42.62 -25.42 -3.08
N ASN A 345 -42.91 -26.61 -2.54
CA ASN A 345 -43.75 -27.60 -3.22
C ASN A 345 -45.21 -27.18 -3.26
N ASP A 346 -45.71 -26.51 -2.21
CA ASP A 346 -47.05 -25.94 -2.19
C ASP A 346 -47.20 -24.91 -3.31
N ILE A 347 -46.29 -23.94 -3.44
CA ILE A 347 -46.34 -22.93 -4.51
C ILE A 347 -46.29 -23.57 -5.91
N CYS A 348 -45.52 -24.64 -6.07
CA CYS A 348 -45.35 -25.36 -7.33
C CYS A 348 -46.43 -26.41 -7.63
N HIS A 349 -47.38 -26.66 -6.71
CA HIS A 349 -48.34 -27.76 -6.85
C HIS A 349 -49.37 -27.47 -7.97
N PRO A 350 -49.74 -28.46 -8.82
CA PRO A 350 -50.63 -28.25 -9.96
C PRO A 350 -52.03 -27.71 -9.60
N HIS A 351 -52.52 -28.01 -8.40
CA HIS A 351 -53.83 -27.57 -7.91
C HIS A 351 -53.87 -26.05 -7.59
N ASN A 352 -52.72 -25.40 -7.45
CA ASN A 352 -52.63 -23.98 -7.08
C ASN A 352 -52.71 -23.02 -8.26
N ASN A 353 -52.97 -23.54 -9.46
CA ASN A 353 -53.48 -22.78 -10.61
C ASN A 353 -54.78 -22.02 -10.29
N LEU A 354 -55.48 -22.37 -9.20
CA LEU A 354 -56.74 -21.73 -8.80
C LEU A 354 -56.56 -20.54 -7.82
N THR A 355 -55.33 -20.29 -7.34
CA THR A 355 -55.06 -19.23 -6.37
C THR A 355 -54.55 -17.99 -7.09
N THR A 356 -55.48 -17.09 -7.43
CA THR A 356 -55.18 -15.80 -8.06
C THR A 356 -54.70 -14.79 -7.03
N MET A 357 -53.57 -14.14 -7.31
CA MET A 357 -52.98 -13.11 -6.48
C MET A 357 -53.50 -11.72 -6.86
N CYS A 358 -53.55 -10.83 -5.87
CA CYS A 358 -53.93 -9.44 -6.10
C CYS A 358 -52.91 -8.73 -7.00
N PRO A 359 -53.35 -7.77 -7.84
CA PRO A 359 -52.45 -6.94 -8.62
C PRO A 359 -51.56 -6.10 -7.70
N LEU A 360 -50.30 -5.89 -8.11
CA LEU A 360 -49.33 -5.10 -7.35
C LEU A 360 -49.50 -3.58 -7.53
N CYS A 361 -50.42 -3.16 -8.40
CA CYS A 361 -50.64 -1.77 -8.80
C CYS A 361 -52.11 -1.39 -8.64
N ASP A 362 -52.38 -0.13 -8.27
CA ASP A 362 -53.75 0.36 -8.07
C ASP A 362 -54.54 0.51 -9.39
N LYS A 363 -53.85 0.69 -10.53
CA LYS A 363 -54.46 0.83 -11.87
C LYS A 363 -53.61 0.12 -12.92
N PHE A 364 -54.26 -0.51 -13.90
CA PHE A 364 -53.65 -1.15 -15.08
C PHE A 364 -52.74 -2.36 -14.81
N CYS A 365 -53.10 -3.23 -13.87
CA CYS A 365 -52.41 -4.50 -13.63
C CYS A 365 -53.44 -5.64 -13.51
N ASP A 366 -53.22 -6.75 -14.22
CA ASP A 366 -54.10 -7.91 -14.21
C ASP A 366 -53.85 -8.79 -12.98
N PHE A 367 -54.84 -9.65 -12.67
CA PHE A 367 -54.67 -10.72 -11.69
C PHE A 367 -53.72 -11.77 -12.26
N TRP A 368 -52.88 -12.34 -11.39
CA TRP A 368 -51.80 -13.23 -11.79
C TRP A 368 -51.78 -14.49 -10.91
N ASP A 369 -51.30 -15.60 -11.45
CA ASP A 369 -51.38 -16.91 -10.79
C ASP A 369 -50.15 -17.17 -9.90
N LEU A 370 -50.37 -17.74 -8.71
CA LEU A 370 -49.31 -18.04 -7.76
C LEU A 370 -48.21 -18.97 -8.34
N ARG A 371 -48.59 -19.90 -9.23
CA ARG A 371 -47.68 -20.91 -9.81
C ARG A 371 -46.57 -20.29 -10.65
N GLU A 372 -46.78 -19.11 -11.24
CA GLU A 372 -45.75 -18.42 -12.01
C GLU A 372 -44.52 -18.06 -11.15
N THR A 373 -44.70 -17.91 -9.83
CA THR A 373 -43.59 -17.71 -8.88
C THR A 373 -42.83 -18.98 -8.50
N CYS A 374 -43.23 -20.16 -8.97
CA CYS A 374 -42.62 -21.43 -8.56
C CYS A 374 -41.09 -21.44 -8.73
N PHE A 375 -40.57 -20.91 -9.84
CA PHE A 375 -39.13 -20.79 -10.06
C PHE A 375 -38.47 -19.89 -9.01
N HIS A 376 -39.09 -18.75 -8.70
CA HIS A 376 -38.60 -17.80 -7.71
C HIS A 376 -38.63 -18.38 -6.30
N ALA A 377 -39.69 -19.08 -5.91
CA ALA A 377 -39.79 -19.73 -4.60
C ALA A 377 -38.70 -20.79 -4.39
N LYS A 378 -38.43 -21.61 -5.42
CA LYS A 378 -37.34 -22.58 -5.44
C LYS A 378 -35.97 -21.92 -5.31
N PHE A 379 -35.73 -20.86 -6.06
CA PHE A 379 -34.48 -20.11 -6.00
C PHE A 379 -34.28 -19.40 -4.65
N THR A 380 -35.34 -18.81 -4.09
CA THR A 380 -35.27 -18.18 -2.77
C THR A 380 -34.93 -19.21 -1.70
N TYR A 381 -35.49 -20.42 -1.74
CA TYR A 381 -35.12 -21.48 -0.81
C TYR A 381 -33.64 -21.90 -0.92
N LEU A 382 -33.08 -21.92 -2.13
CA LEU A 382 -31.66 -22.23 -2.34
C LEU A 382 -30.72 -21.24 -1.62
N VAL A 383 -31.17 -19.99 -1.45
CA VAL A 383 -30.43 -18.93 -0.73
C VAL A 383 -30.83 -18.85 0.75
N ASP A 384 -32.11 -19.05 1.06
CA ASP A 384 -32.69 -18.97 2.40
C ASP A 384 -33.03 -20.36 2.93
N ASN A 385 -31.98 -21.11 3.24
CA ASN A 385 -32.11 -22.40 3.88
C ASN A 385 -31.64 -22.33 5.35
N PRO A 386 -31.99 -23.32 6.19
CA PRO A 386 -31.45 -23.39 7.56
C PRO A 386 -29.91 -23.43 7.62
N SER A 387 -29.24 -23.91 6.56
CA SER A 387 -27.78 -23.96 6.46
C SER A 387 -27.14 -22.58 6.36
N THR A 388 -27.82 -21.55 5.85
CA THR A 388 -27.26 -20.20 5.73
C THR A 388 -27.16 -19.48 7.07
N ILE A 389 -27.95 -19.88 8.06
CA ILE A 389 -27.80 -19.43 9.46
C ILE A 389 -26.45 -19.90 10.00
N PHE A 390 -26.12 -21.18 9.79
CA PHE A 390 -24.82 -21.74 10.15
C PHE A 390 -23.69 -21.03 9.39
N PHE A 391 -23.86 -20.81 8.08
CA PHE A 391 -22.88 -20.11 7.26
C PHE A 391 -22.63 -18.67 7.74
N THR A 392 -23.66 -17.95 8.16
CA THR A 392 -23.54 -16.57 8.67
C THR A 392 -22.72 -16.52 9.97
N ALA A 393 -22.96 -17.46 10.90
CA ALA A 393 -22.16 -17.58 12.12
C ALA A 393 -20.71 -17.94 11.79
N PHE A 394 -20.50 -18.88 10.87
CA PHE A 394 -19.17 -19.25 10.38
C PHE A 394 -18.44 -18.07 9.73
N MET A 395 -19.08 -17.29 8.85
CA MET A 395 -18.48 -16.12 8.20
C MET A 395 -18.11 -15.02 9.20
N SER A 396 -18.92 -14.83 10.25
CA SER A 396 -18.61 -13.89 11.34
C SER A 396 -17.36 -14.31 12.11
N LEU A 397 -17.24 -15.60 12.43
CA LEU A 397 -16.06 -16.17 13.08
C LEU A 397 -14.83 -16.11 12.16
N TRP A 398 -15.00 -16.47 10.88
CA TRP A 398 -13.97 -16.42 9.86
C TRP A 398 -13.39 -15.02 9.70
N ALA A 399 -14.22 -13.97 9.68
CA ALA A 399 -13.76 -12.59 9.55
C ALA A 399 -12.87 -12.17 10.74
N ALA A 400 -13.26 -12.55 11.97
CA ALA A 400 -12.45 -12.31 13.16
C ALA A 400 -11.12 -13.09 13.13
N LEU A 401 -11.17 -14.38 12.76
CA LEU A 401 -9.99 -15.22 12.61
C LEU A 401 -9.04 -14.71 11.53
N PHE A 402 -9.57 -14.25 10.40
CA PHE A 402 -8.80 -13.67 9.29
C PHE A 402 -7.99 -12.46 9.77
N LEU A 403 -8.62 -11.52 10.48
CA LEU A 403 -7.94 -10.32 10.97
C LEU A 403 -6.85 -10.65 12.00
N GLU A 404 -7.13 -11.55 12.95
CA GLU A 404 -6.13 -11.93 13.98
C GLU A 404 -4.97 -12.73 13.39
N MET A 405 -5.25 -13.65 12.47
CA MET A 405 -4.20 -14.40 11.77
C MET A 405 -3.38 -13.50 10.84
N TRP A 406 -4.01 -12.52 10.17
CA TRP A 406 -3.29 -11.52 9.38
C TRP A 406 -2.36 -10.67 10.26
N LYS A 407 -2.81 -10.20 11.42
CA LYS A 407 -1.94 -9.44 12.35
C LYS A 407 -0.70 -10.26 12.74
N ARG A 408 -0.89 -11.54 13.07
CA ARG A 408 0.21 -12.47 13.40
C ARG A 408 1.15 -12.69 12.21
N TYR A 409 0.59 -12.94 11.03
CA TYR A 409 1.36 -13.17 9.81
C TYR A 409 2.11 -11.92 9.35
N SER A 410 1.47 -10.75 9.44
CA SER A 410 2.07 -9.45 9.16
C SER A 410 3.22 -9.15 10.12
N ALA A 411 3.09 -9.44 11.42
CA ALA A 411 4.17 -9.31 12.38
C ALA A 411 5.35 -10.27 12.08
N GLU A 412 5.04 -11.52 11.74
CA GLU A 412 6.05 -12.51 11.35
C GLU A 412 6.80 -12.09 10.09
N ILE A 413 6.10 -11.67 9.03
CA ILE A 413 6.73 -11.17 7.80
C ILE A 413 7.53 -9.91 8.10
N SER A 414 6.97 -8.95 8.83
CA SER A 414 7.65 -7.69 9.13
C SER A 414 8.94 -7.92 9.90
N HIS A 415 8.96 -8.91 10.80
CA HIS A 415 10.17 -9.36 11.47
C HIS A 415 11.13 -10.09 10.51
N ARG A 416 10.65 -11.06 9.71
CA ARG A 416 11.45 -11.77 8.70
C ARG A 416 12.05 -10.83 7.64
N TRP A 417 11.39 -9.70 7.40
CA TRP A 417 11.78 -8.68 6.46
C TRP A 417 12.56 -7.53 7.09
N ASP A 418 12.90 -7.65 8.38
CA ASP A 418 13.73 -6.72 9.13
C ASP A 418 13.20 -5.29 9.18
N LEU A 419 11.86 -5.15 9.22
CA LEU A 419 11.18 -3.86 9.31
C LEU A 419 10.97 -3.41 10.76
N THR A 420 11.26 -4.27 11.74
CA THR A 420 11.09 -3.94 13.16
C THR A 420 12.08 -2.86 13.58
N GLY A 421 11.56 -1.72 14.05
CA GLY A 421 12.38 -0.55 14.43
C GLY A 421 12.83 0.29 13.25
N PHE A 422 12.38 -0.01 12.02
CA PHE A 422 12.50 0.88 10.88
C PHE A 422 11.44 1.98 11.00
N ASP A 423 11.75 3.01 11.79
CA ASP A 423 10.94 4.21 11.86
C ASP A 423 11.45 5.18 10.78
N ILE A 424 10.56 5.67 9.91
CA ILE A 424 10.92 6.68 8.90
C ILE A 424 11.22 7.96 9.67
N GLN A 425 12.48 8.14 10.06
CA GLN A 425 12.94 9.34 10.73
C GLN A 425 12.71 10.54 9.78
N GLU A 426 11.84 11.44 10.24
CA GLU A 426 11.51 12.76 9.68
C GLU A 426 11.19 12.76 8.18
N GLU A 427 9.91 12.48 7.84
CA GLU A 427 9.39 12.81 6.51
C GLU A 427 9.40 14.34 6.31
N HIS A 428 9.96 14.77 5.18
CA HIS A 428 9.93 16.19 4.82
C HIS A 428 8.51 16.65 4.45
N PRO A 429 8.20 17.94 4.68
CA PRO A 429 6.94 18.49 4.21
C PRO A 429 6.84 18.40 2.69
N ARG A 430 5.64 18.06 2.21
CA ARG A 430 5.35 17.87 0.78
C ARG A 430 5.60 19.16 -0.02
N PRO A 431 6.16 19.11 -1.25
CA PRO A 431 6.42 20.31 -2.04
C PRO A 431 5.15 21.11 -2.39
N GLN A 432 4.02 20.46 -2.71
CA GLN A 432 2.75 21.18 -2.96
C GLN A 432 2.25 21.94 -1.72
N TYR A 433 2.49 21.40 -0.52
CA TYR A 433 2.12 22.06 0.73
C TYR A 433 2.94 23.34 0.92
N LEU A 434 4.25 23.28 0.68
CA LEU A 434 5.14 24.44 0.76
C LEU A 434 4.82 25.49 -0.32
N ALA A 435 4.56 25.07 -1.55
CA ALA A 435 4.22 25.98 -2.65
C ALA A 435 2.95 26.80 -2.34
N ARG A 436 1.91 26.17 -1.78
CA ARG A 436 0.69 26.89 -1.36
C ARG A 436 0.92 27.84 -0.20
N LEU A 437 1.89 27.57 0.65
CA LEU A 437 2.22 28.38 1.82
C LEU A 437 3.28 29.46 1.53
N ALA A 438 3.82 29.53 0.31
CA ALA A 438 4.87 30.48 -0.05
C ALA A 438 4.50 31.95 0.24
N HIS A 439 3.21 32.30 0.12
CA HIS A 439 2.71 33.65 0.37
C HIS A 439 2.56 34.01 1.87
N ILE A 440 2.72 33.06 2.78
CA ILE A 440 2.48 33.26 4.22
C ILE A 440 3.77 33.69 4.92
N LYS A 441 3.78 34.92 5.45
CA LYS A 441 4.93 35.51 6.15
C LYS A 441 5.22 34.90 7.53
N LYS A 442 4.19 34.34 8.20
CA LYS A 442 4.36 33.79 9.56
C LYS A 442 5.03 32.41 9.52
N LYS A 443 6.33 32.38 9.82
CA LYS A 443 7.12 31.14 9.96
C LYS A 443 7.39 30.85 11.44
N THR A 444 7.44 29.57 11.80
CA THR A 444 7.77 29.10 13.14
C THR A 444 8.90 28.09 13.07
N VAL A 445 9.85 28.16 13.99
CA VAL A 445 10.91 27.15 14.10
C VAL A 445 10.29 25.87 14.68
N ASN A 446 10.47 24.76 13.98
CA ASN A 446 10.12 23.45 14.51
C ASN A 446 11.16 23.05 15.56
N ILE A 447 10.71 22.72 16.77
CA ILE A 447 11.55 22.42 17.93
C ILE A 447 12.42 21.18 17.68
N VAL A 448 11.91 20.23 16.88
CA VAL A 448 12.57 18.95 16.61
C VAL A 448 13.62 19.10 15.52
N THR A 449 13.21 19.54 14.33
CA THR A 449 14.08 19.64 13.14
C THR A 449 14.97 20.90 13.15
N LYS A 450 14.68 21.87 14.03
CA LYS A 450 15.30 23.21 14.06
C LYS A 450 15.21 23.96 12.73
N THR A 451 14.35 23.53 11.82
CA THR A 451 14.08 24.20 10.55
C THR A 451 12.97 25.23 10.72
N VAL A 452 13.10 26.37 10.03
CA VAL A 452 12.07 27.41 9.95
C VAL A 452 11.03 26.93 8.94
N GLU A 453 9.77 26.76 9.35
CA GLU A 453 8.68 26.28 8.49
C GLU A 453 7.46 27.23 8.53
N PRO A 454 6.74 27.43 7.40
CA PRO A 454 5.50 28.19 7.39
C PRO A 454 4.40 27.38 8.09
N ARG A 455 3.67 28.01 9.02
CA ARG A 455 2.54 27.37 9.72
C ARG A 455 1.23 28.05 9.31
N PRO A 456 0.28 27.32 8.69
CA PRO A 456 -1.00 27.90 8.30
C PRO A 456 -1.80 28.35 9.55
N PRO A 457 -2.49 29.50 9.49
CA PRO A 457 -3.37 29.93 10.57
C PRO A 457 -4.55 28.96 10.69
N PHE A 458 -4.72 28.37 11.88
CA PHE A 458 -5.71 27.33 12.13
C PHE A 458 -7.14 27.78 11.79
N TRP A 459 -7.59 28.89 12.37
CA TRP A 459 -8.98 29.38 12.23
C TRP A 459 -9.31 29.95 10.85
N ARG A 460 -8.33 30.52 10.15
CA ARG A 460 -8.57 31.23 8.89
C ARG A 460 -8.40 30.35 7.65
N MET A 461 -7.59 29.30 7.72
CA MET A 461 -7.28 28.45 6.57
C MET A 461 -7.59 26.98 6.82
N ARG A 462 -7.03 26.39 7.88
CA ARG A 462 -7.16 24.94 8.10
C ARG A 462 -8.60 24.53 8.45
N PHE A 463 -9.20 25.23 9.41
CA PHE A 463 -10.56 24.96 9.88
C PHE A 463 -11.62 25.07 8.77
N PRO A 464 -11.70 26.15 7.98
CA PRO A 464 -12.66 26.22 6.87
C PRO A 464 -12.37 25.21 5.77
N GLY A 465 -11.09 24.87 5.50
CA GLY A 465 -10.74 23.83 4.54
C GLY A 465 -11.25 22.43 4.95
N VAL A 466 -11.10 22.08 6.23
CA VAL A 466 -11.62 20.82 6.78
C VAL A 466 -13.15 20.80 6.77
N ILE A 467 -13.82 21.89 7.16
CA ILE A 467 -15.29 21.98 7.10
C ILE A 467 -15.80 21.87 5.67
N LEU A 468 -15.15 22.55 4.72
CA LEU A 468 -15.51 22.49 3.30
C LEU A 468 -15.40 21.05 2.81
N SER A 469 -14.29 20.36 3.10
CA SER A 469 -14.10 18.96 2.73
C SER A 469 -15.18 18.06 3.33
N LEU A 470 -15.48 18.20 4.62
CA LEU A 470 -16.52 17.42 5.28
C LEU A 470 -17.91 17.68 4.68
N SER A 471 -18.23 18.95 4.42
CA SER A 471 -19.48 19.38 3.79
C SER A 471 -19.62 18.85 2.37
N THR A 472 -18.56 18.93 1.56
CA THR A 472 -18.56 18.39 0.20
C THR A 472 -18.69 16.87 0.20
N VAL A 473 -18.00 16.14 1.09
CA VAL A 473 -18.16 14.69 1.21
C VAL A 473 -19.61 14.35 1.56
N PHE A 474 -20.24 15.04 2.50
CA PHE A 474 -21.65 14.83 2.83
C PHE A 474 -22.59 15.10 1.64
N LEU A 475 -22.35 16.17 0.89
CA LEU A 475 -23.10 16.48 -0.33
C LEU A 475 -22.95 15.37 -1.39
N LEU A 476 -21.75 14.87 -1.61
CA LEU A 476 -21.51 13.78 -2.56
C LEU A 476 -22.19 12.48 -2.14
N VAL A 477 -22.26 12.23 -0.83
CA VAL A 477 -23.01 11.10 -0.25
C VAL A 477 -24.51 11.24 -0.51
N THR A 478 -25.10 12.41 -0.25
CA THR A 478 -26.53 12.62 -0.51
C THR A 478 -26.87 12.56 -1.99
N MET A 479 -25.99 13.06 -2.86
CA MET A 479 -26.08 12.91 -4.31
C MET A 479 -26.04 11.43 -4.74
N ALA A 480 -25.15 10.62 -4.17
CA ALA A 480 -25.08 9.19 -4.45
C ALA A 480 -26.39 8.47 -4.08
N LEU A 481 -26.91 8.76 -2.88
CA LEU A 481 -28.19 8.21 -2.42
C LEU A 481 -29.35 8.67 -3.32
N ALA A 482 -29.35 9.93 -3.75
CA ALA A 482 -30.35 10.45 -4.68
C ALA A 482 -30.28 9.77 -6.06
N ALA A 483 -29.08 9.47 -6.57
CA ALA A 483 -28.92 8.74 -7.82
C ALA A 483 -29.47 7.31 -7.72
N VAL A 484 -29.22 6.61 -6.61
CA VAL A 484 -29.80 5.28 -6.35
C VAL A 484 -31.32 5.35 -6.30
N LEU A 485 -31.89 6.34 -5.59
CA LEU A 485 -33.33 6.60 -5.61
C LEU A 485 -33.85 6.88 -7.03
N GLY A 486 -33.08 7.63 -7.83
CA GLY A 486 -33.39 7.91 -9.23
C GLY A 486 -33.48 6.63 -10.09
N VAL A 487 -32.53 5.71 -9.96
CA VAL A 487 -32.56 4.41 -10.66
C VAL A 487 -33.77 3.57 -10.22
N ILE A 488 -34.13 3.62 -8.94
CA ILE A 488 -35.31 2.92 -8.42
C ILE A 488 -36.59 3.51 -9.01
N LEU A 489 -36.73 4.84 -9.02
CA LEU A 489 -37.88 5.52 -9.61
C LEU A 489 -37.98 5.26 -11.12
N TYR A 490 -36.85 5.25 -11.83
CA TYR A 490 -36.76 4.84 -13.24
C TYR A 490 -37.30 3.42 -13.44
N ARG A 491 -36.88 2.45 -12.62
CA ARG A 491 -37.38 1.08 -12.71
C ARG A 491 -38.90 1.04 -12.52
N MET A 492 -39.43 1.73 -11.50
CA MET A 492 -40.86 1.75 -11.21
C MET A 492 -41.67 2.42 -12.32
N SER A 493 -41.15 3.49 -12.93
CA SER A 493 -41.84 4.20 -14.01
C SER A 493 -41.84 3.41 -15.33
N VAL A 494 -40.73 2.75 -15.68
CA VAL A 494 -40.65 1.91 -16.88
C VAL A 494 -41.55 0.68 -16.77
N LEU A 495 -41.59 0.05 -15.59
CA LEU A 495 -42.53 -1.03 -15.31
C LEU A 495 -43.99 -0.59 -15.50
N ALA A 496 -44.36 0.58 -14.98
CA ALA A 496 -45.70 1.14 -15.18
C ALA A 496 -45.99 1.44 -16.66
N ALA A 497 -45.02 1.99 -17.41
CA ALA A 497 -45.19 2.31 -18.82
C ALA A 497 -45.37 1.06 -19.71
N LEU A 498 -44.61 -0.02 -19.43
CA LEU A 498 -44.74 -1.32 -20.10
C LEU A 498 -46.08 -1.99 -19.82
N SER A 499 -46.61 -1.83 -18.60
CA SER A 499 -47.94 -2.33 -18.22
C SER A 499 -49.07 -1.64 -19.00
N ILE A 500 -48.90 -0.38 -19.38
CA ILE A 500 -49.92 0.42 -20.07
C ILE A 500 -49.92 0.17 -21.60
N HIS A 501 -48.76 -0.10 -22.22
CA HIS A 501 -48.65 -0.28 -23.68
C HIS A 501 -48.98 -1.70 -24.18
N GLY A 502 -49.17 -2.67 -23.28
CA GLY A 502 -50.06 -3.82 -23.50
C GLY A 502 -49.88 -4.67 -24.77
N GLU A 503 -48.65 -5.10 -25.09
CA GLU A 503 -48.42 -6.26 -25.96
C GLU A 503 -48.13 -7.48 -25.08
N SER A 504 -48.91 -8.57 -25.21
CA SER A 504 -48.87 -9.75 -24.33
C SER A 504 -47.53 -10.49 -24.30
N VAL A 505 -46.73 -10.35 -25.36
CA VAL A 505 -45.36 -10.86 -25.45
C VAL A 505 -44.35 -9.99 -24.70
N LEU A 506 -44.60 -8.68 -24.55
CA LEU A 506 -43.67 -7.76 -23.91
C LEU A 506 -43.80 -7.79 -22.38
N THR A 507 -44.99 -8.09 -21.85
CA THR A 507 -45.26 -8.16 -20.41
C THR A 507 -44.54 -9.34 -19.72
N SER A 508 -44.44 -10.50 -20.37
CA SER A 508 -43.69 -11.66 -19.83
C SER A 508 -42.17 -11.41 -19.71
N TYR A 509 -41.59 -10.61 -20.62
CA TYR A 509 -40.17 -10.26 -20.59
C TYR A 509 -39.89 -8.90 -19.93
N ALA A 510 -40.92 -8.11 -19.62
CA ALA A 510 -40.80 -6.76 -19.07
C ALA A 510 -40.06 -6.72 -17.74
N LEU A 511 -40.31 -7.68 -16.85
CA LEU A 511 -39.65 -7.73 -15.54
C LEU A 511 -38.15 -8.01 -15.69
N ILE A 512 -37.76 -8.92 -16.59
CA ILE A 512 -36.34 -9.28 -16.84
C ILE A 512 -35.63 -8.10 -17.48
N PHE A 513 -36.28 -7.50 -18.49
CA PHE A 513 -35.76 -6.36 -19.24
C PHE A 513 -35.53 -5.16 -18.32
N THR A 514 -36.53 -4.76 -17.53
CA THR A 514 -36.43 -3.61 -16.62
C THR A 514 -35.43 -3.82 -15.49
N SER A 515 -35.29 -5.05 -14.97
CA SER A 515 -34.27 -5.36 -13.96
C SER A 515 -32.86 -5.28 -14.56
N THR A 516 -32.68 -5.80 -15.78
CA THR A 516 -31.38 -5.80 -16.47
C THR A 516 -30.97 -4.39 -16.86
N THR A 517 -31.87 -3.58 -17.42
CA THR A 517 -31.58 -2.19 -17.80
C THR A 517 -31.29 -1.33 -16.56
N ALA A 518 -32.04 -1.50 -15.46
CA ALA A 518 -31.76 -0.81 -14.21
C ALA A 518 -30.39 -1.21 -13.62
N ALA A 519 -30.00 -2.48 -13.67
CA ALA A 519 -28.69 -2.94 -13.23
C ALA A 519 -27.55 -2.37 -14.08
N CYS A 520 -27.69 -2.34 -15.41
CA CYS A 520 -26.72 -1.74 -16.31
C CYS A 520 -26.58 -0.23 -16.07
N ILE A 521 -27.69 0.50 -15.93
CA ILE A 521 -27.67 1.94 -15.62
C ILE A 521 -26.97 2.18 -14.27
N ASN A 522 -27.29 1.39 -13.26
CA ASN A 522 -26.64 1.48 -11.95
C ASN A 522 -25.13 1.24 -12.04
N LEU A 523 -24.69 0.23 -12.81
CA LEU A 523 -23.27 -0.04 -13.02
C LEU A 523 -22.55 1.14 -13.70
N VAL A 524 -23.15 1.70 -14.76
CA VAL A 524 -22.61 2.88 -15.46
C VAL A 524 -22.52 4.08 -14.53
N CYS A 525 -23.55 4.35 -13.73
CA CYS A 525 -23.54 5.40 -12.71
C CYS A 525 -22.39 5.20 -11.71
N ILE A 526 -22.19 3.97 -11.23
CA ILE A 526 -21.11 3.64 -10.29
C ILE A 526 -19.74 3.91 -10.93
N MET A 527 -19.52 3.49 -12.18
CA MET A 527 -18.25 3.72 -12.88
C MET A 527 -17.95 5.21 -13.05
N ILE A 528 -18.95 6.02 -13.42
CA ILE A 528 -18.80 7.48 -13.57
C ILE A 528 -18.50 8.12 -12.21
N PHE A 529 -19.25 7.76 -11.17
CA PHE A 529 -19.05 8.32 -9.84
C PHE A 529 -17.70 7.97 -9.25
N ASN A 530 -17.17 6.77 -9.46
CA ASN A 530 -15.83 6.40 -8.98
C ASN A 530 -14.73 7.30 -9.56
N GLN A 531 -14.82 7.63 -10.85
CA GLN A 531 -13.89 8.54 -11.50
C GLN A 531 -14.04 9.97 -10.96
N LEU A 532 -15.27 10.43 -10.78
CA LEU A 532 -15.56 11.74 -10.21
C LEU A 532 -15.05 11.85 -8.76
N TYR A 533 -15.28 10.83 -7.94
CA TYR A 533 -14.86 10.78 -6.54
C TYR A 533 -13.34 10.74 -6.40
N ALA A 534 -12.62 10.01 -7.24
CA ALA A 534 -11.17 10.02 -7.21
C ALA A 534 -10.60 11.43 -7.43
N ARG A 535 -11.07 12.12 -8.49
CA ARG A 535 -10.64 13.49 -8.81
C ARG A 535 -11.05 14.51 -7.74
N LEU A 536 -12.27 14.41 -7.23
CA LEU A 536 -12.77 15.30 -6.18
C LEU A 536 -12.05 15.06 -4.86
N ALA A 537 -11.82 13.80 -4.47
CA ALA A 537 -11.14 13.45 -3.23
C ALA A 537 -9.72 14.02 -3.22
N GLU A 538 -8.96 13.86 -4.32
CA GLU A 538 -7.63 14.44 -4.47
C GLU A 538 -7.69 15.97 -4.29
N ARG A 539 -8.59 16.65 -5.02
CA ARG A 539 -8.73 18.11 -4.94
C ARG A 539 -9.12 18.60 -3.54
N LEU A 540 -10.00 17.88 -2.85
CA LEU A 540 -10.39 18.18 -1.46
C LEU A 540 -9.24 17.97 -0.49
N THR A 541 -8.49 16.87 -0.59
CA THR A 541 -7.31 16.64 0.25
C THR A 541 -6.22 17.68 0.04
N GLU A 542 -6.04 18.15 -1.19
CA GLU A 542 -5.11 19.25 -1.44
C GLU A 542 -5.55 20.54 -0.73
N LEU A 543 -6.87 20.83 -0.70
CA LEU A 543 -7.42 22.00 0.00
C LEU A 543 -7.30 21.92 1.52
N GLU A 544 -7.22 20.72 2.10
CA GLU A 544 -6.98 20.51 3.54
C GLU A 544 -5.57 20.87 4.00
N LEU A 545 -4.61 21.01 3.06
CA LEU A 545 -3.22 21.36 3.33
C LEU A 545 -2.56 20.41 4.37
N GLN A 546 -2.54 19.11 4.07
CA GLN A 546 -1.79 18.13 4.87
C GLN A 546 -0.28 18.34 4.72
N ARG A 547 0.48 18.15 5.80
CA ARG A 547 1.90 18.50 5.85
C ARG A 547 2.79 17.43 5.20
N THR A 548 2.57 16.17 5.56
CA THR A 548 3.38 15.03 5.10
C THR A 548 2.64 14.21 4.05
N GLN A 549 3.39 13.42 3.27
CA GLN A 549 2.79 12.53 2.28
C GLN A 549 1.95 11.43 2.94
N THR A 550 2.40 10.91 4.09
CA THR A 550 1.63 9.91 4.86
C THR A 550 0.28 10.44 5.33
N GLU A 551 0.23 11.65 5.92
CA GLU A 551 -1.04 12.27 6.35
C GLU A 551 -1.97 12.55 5.15
N PHE A 552 -1.39 12.93 4.00
CA PHE A 552 -2.15 13.14 2.78
C PHE A 552 -2.75 11.82 2.27
N ASP A 553 -1.97 10.75 2.18
CA ASP A 553 -2.40 9.45 1.69
C ASP A 553 -3.45 8.80 2.61
N ASP A 554 -3.28 8.93 3.93
CA ASP A 554 -4.26 8.44 4.92
C ASP A 554 -5.61 9.16 4.79
N SER A 555 -5.56 10.49 4.69
CA SER A 555 -6.76 11.33 4.54
C SER A 555 -7.45 11.10 3.18
N LEU A 556 -6.67 10.91 2.12
CA LEU A 556 -7.17 10.60 0.78
C LEU A 556 -7.85 9.23 0.75
N THR A 557 -7.17 8.22 1.31
CA THR A 557 -7.68 6.84 1.39
C THR A 557 -9.00 6.78 2.15
N LEU A 558 -9.11 7.47 3.29
CA LEU A 558 -10.34 7.52 4.08
C LEU A 558 -11.50 8.11 3.27
N LYS A 559 -11.29 9.23 2.57
CA LYS A 559 -12.34 9.87 1.76
C LYS A 559 -12.79 9.00 0.60
N ILE A 560 -11.85 8.45 -0.16
CA ILE A 560 -12.14 7.57 -1.30
C ILE A 560 -12.91 6.35 -0.79
N TYR A 561 -12.46 5.72 0.29
CA TYR A 561 -13.11 4.56 0.89
C TYR A 561 -14.55 4.88 1.31
N LEU A 562 -14.81 5.97 2.04
CA LEU A 562 -16.16 6.33 2.48
C LEU A 562 -17.11 6.59 1.30
N LEU A 563 -16.67 7.35 0.30
CA LEU A 563 -17.48 7.67 -0.88
C LEU A 563 -17.79 6.41 -1.71
N GLN A 564 -16.78 5.57 -1.95
CA GLN A 564 -16.95 4.32 -2.66
C GLN A 564 -17.84 3.34 -1.89
N PHE A 565 -17.65 3.20 -0.57
CA PHE A 565 -18.46 2.32 0.28
C PHE A 565 -19.95 2.65 0.15
N ILE A 566 -20.32 3.93 0.26
CA ILE A 566 -21.71 4.35 0.14
C ILE A 566 -22.23 4.10 -1.27
N ASN A 567 -21.45 4.40 -2.31
CA ASN A 567 -21.87 4.20 -3.71
C ASN A 567 -22.11 2.72 -4.04
N TYR A 568 -21.20 1.83 -3.64
CA TYR A 568 -21.32 0.39 -3.92
C TYR A 568 -22.41 -0.29 -3.10
N TYR A 569 -22.53 0.04 -1.81
CA TYR A 569 -23.41 -0.70 -0.92
C TYR A 569 -24.79 -0.06 -0.74
N SER A 570 -25.01 1.22 -1.09
CA SER A 570 -26.31 1.89 -0.85
C SER A 570 -27.50 1.22 -1.55
N SER A 571 -27.34 0.78 -2.79
CA SER A 571 -28.37 0.01 -3.51
C SER A 571 -28.67 -1.31 -2.81
N ILE A 572 -27.65 -1.95 -2.25
CA ILE A 572 -27.75 -3.18 -1.46
C ILE A 572 -28.42 -2.95 -0.10
N PHE A 573 -28.08 -1.87 0.59
CA PHE A 573 -28.78 -1.52 1.83
C PHE A 573 -30.26 -1.19 1.58
N TYR A 574 -30.57 -0.46 0.50
CA TYR A 574 -31.94 -0.14 0.15
C TYR A 574 -32.80 -1.39 -0.08
N ILE A 575 -32.32 -2.29 -0.95
CA ILE A 575 -33.09 -3.48 -1.33
C ILE A 575 -33.22 -4.44 -0.13
N ALA A 576 -32.18 -4.59 0.71
CA ALA A 576 -32.23 -5.49 1.87
C ALA A 576 -33.16 -4.99 2.99
N PHE A 577 -33.16 -3.68 3.28
CA PHE A 577 -33.83 -3.15 4.48
C PHE A 577 -35.09 -2.33 4.19
N PHE A 578 -35.17 -1.64 3.06
CA PHE A 578 -36.23 -0.65 2.78
C PHE A 578 -37.26 -1.15 1.75
N LYS A 579 -36.84 -1.93 0.74
CA LYS A 579 -37.75 -2.47 -0.27
C LYS A 579 -38.85 -3.34 0.37
N GLY A 580 -40.12 -3.05 0.07
CA GLY A 580 -41.29 -3.81 0.52
C GLY A 580 -41.75 -3.57 1.97
N LYS A 581 -40.94 -2.95 2.85
CA LYS A 581 -41.36 -2.61 4.22
C LYS A 581 -42.11 -1.29 4.33
N VAL A 582 -41.74 -0.28 3.55
CA VAL A 582 -42.32 1.07 3.63
C VAL A 582 -43.76 1.10 3.06
N ASN A 583 -44.06 0.32 2.02
CA ASN A 583 -45.41 0.22 1.45
C ASN A 583 -46.46 -0.32 2.44
N ARG A 584 -46.04 -0.98 3.53
CA ARG A 584 -46.94 -1.60 4.52
C ARG A 584 -47.51 -0.62 5.55
N LYS A 585 -46.97 0.61 5.66
CA LYS A 585 -47.40 1.57 6.71
C LYS A 585 -47.83 2.95 6.21
N THR A 586 -47.41 3.41 5.03
CA THR A 586 -47.73 4.77 4.55
C THR A 586 -48.92 4.85 3.59
N TRP A 587 -49.37 3.73 3.00
CA TRP A 587 -50.42 3.72 1.96
C TRP A 587 -51.70 2.97 2.33
N GLY A 588 -51.96 2.71 3.62
CA GLY A 588 -53.26 2.17 4.06
C GLY A 588 -53.67 0.82 3.43
N LEU A 589 -52.72 0.05 2.88
CA LEU A 589 -53.00 -1.26 2.29
C LEU A 589 -52.92 -2.36 3.35
N GLN A 590 -53.96 -3.20 3.31
CA GLN A 590 -54.46 -4.10 4.33
C GLN A 590 -53.42 -5.05 4.96
N LYS A 591 -53.60 -5.33 6.27
CA LYS A 591 -52.95 -6.42 7.01
C LYS A 591 -53.17 -7.74 6.27
N ASN A 592 -52.10 -8.37 5.76
CA ASN A 592 -52.05 -9.81 5.62
C ASN A 592 -50.62 -10.32 5.89
N HIS A 593 -50.57 -11.34 6.76
CA HIS A 593 -49.37 -12.06 7.18
C HIS A 593 -48.89 -12.97 6.03
N GLY A 594 -48.02 -12.43 5.17
CA GLY A 594 -47.22 -13.21 4.23
C GLY A 594 -45.78 -13.25 4.69
N VAL A 595 -45.24 -14.46 4.87
CA VAL A 595 -43.85 -14.76 5.20
C VAL A 595 -42.95 -14.28 4.05
N GLN A 596 -42.07 -13.30 4.31
CA GLN A 596 -41.01 -12.92 3.38
C GLN A 596 -39.76 -13.71 3.72
N ALA A 597 -39.37 -14.62 2.84
CA ALA A 597 -38.03 -15.21 2.83
C ALA A 597 -37.04 -14.11 2.37
N GLY A 598 -36.17 -13.73 3.30
CA GLY A 598 -35.21 -12.64 3.14
C GLY A 598 -33.90 -13.13 2.55
N GLY A 599 -33.85 -13.24 1.22
CA GLY A 599 -32.67 -13.75 0.52
C GLY A 599 -31.86 -12.65 -0.16
N VAL A 600 -30.56 -12.60 0.17
CA VAL A 600 -29.55 -11.69 -0.39
C VAL A 600 -29.22 -11.99 -1.87
N PHE A 601 -29.95 -12.91 -2.54
CA PHE A 601 -29.80 -13.22 -3.97
C PHE A 601 -31.09 -13.18 -4.85
N SER A 602 -32.25 -12.72 -4.33
CA SER A 602 -33.36 -12.12 -5.13
C SER A 602 -32.96 -10.90 -6.03
N TRP A 603 -31.68 -10.74 -6.36
CA TRP A 603 -31.02 -9.56 -6.88
C TRP A 603 -30.73 -9.64 -8.38
N TRP A 604 -30.86 -10.84 -8.97
CA TRP A 604 -30.56 -11.11 -10.38
C TRP A 604 -31.74 -11.66 -11.18
N LEU A 605 -32.87 -11.96 -10.53
CA LEU A 605 -34.04 -12.53 -11.21
C LEU A 605 -35.28 -11.66 -11.05
N PRO A 606 -36.09 -11.57 -12.11
CA PRO A 606 -37.21 -10.65 -12.19
C PRO A 606 -38.38 -11.15 -11.36
N THR A 607 -38.59 -10.54 -10.18
CA THR A 607 -39.82 -10.70 -9.39
C THR A 607 -41.01 -10.06 -10.06
#